data_AF-A0A4Q2TYY1-F1
#
_entry.id   AF-A0A4Q2TYY1-F1
#
_cell.length_a   1.000
_cell.length_b   1.000
_cell.length_c   1.000
_cell.angle_alpha   90.00
_cell.angle_beta   90.00
_cell.angle_gamma   90.00
#
_symmetry.space_group_name_H-M   'P 1'
#
loop_
_entity.id
_entity.type
_entity.pdbx_description
1 polymer ?
#
loop_
_entity_poly.entity_id
_entity_poly.type
_entity_poly.pdbx_seq_one_letter_code
_entity_poly.pdbx_strand_id
1 'polypeptide(L)'
;MRRLALVTFMLVAGVGQTWAACRRLDLDARRPQTLSGMLTFKVFPGAPEFRDVRSGDQPEPSYILVLDDAVCATGGDLGRDVSDPTTSVHLLPLYDGDPARVGDALRADKGRHVTVTTGSIDLSTTGHHHAPLIADVTAVELDGEGMPGMEQPGTTTVRGFYTALSAGDGAEAARFVLPDLRVRGPLSAAAMSVYYSALVKPLSLRDVRPLTADTFEATYGFTSRSGACDGRSVVTTVRRGDLILISRIRSLSGC
;
A
#
# COMPACT_ATOMS: atom_id res chain seq x y z
N MET A 1 49.87 41.52 -36.49
CA MET A 1 48.72 40.77 -37.03
C MET A 1 48.85 39.30 -36.65
N ARG A 2 48.11 38.81 -35.64
CA ARG A 2 47.94 37.36 -35.41
C ARG A 2 46.68 37.10 -34.59
N ARG A 3 45.92 36.11 -35.06
CA ARG A 3 44.47 35.92 -34.95
C ARG A 3 44.02 35.50 -33.54
N LEU A 4 42.91 36.08 -33.08
CA LEU A 4 42.08 35.58 -31.98
C LEU A 4 41.48 34.22 -32.38
N ALA A 5 41.67 33.18 -31.57
CA ALA A 5 40.92 31.92 -31.70
C ALA A 5 39.85 31.89 -30.60
N LEU A 6 38.59 32.03 -31.02
CA LEU A 6 37.42 31.89 -30.15
C LEU A 6 37.16 30.38 -29.99
N VAL A 7 37.40 29.82 -28.81
CA VAL A 7 37.04 28.43 -28.49
C VAL A 7 35.66 28.44 -27.86
N THR A 8 34.65 28.11 -28.66
CA THR A 8 33.27 27.94 -28.19
C THR A 8 33.17 26.59 -27.46
N PHE A 9 33.12 26.62 -26.13
CA PHE A 9 32.91 25.44 -25.31
C PHE A 9 31.42 25.04 -25.38
N MET A 10 31.13 23.99 -26.14
CA MET A 10 29.79 23.43 -26.29
C MET A 10 29.41 22.70 -24.99
N LEU A 11 28.53 23.29 -24.18
CA LEU A 11 27.92 22.62 -23.04
C LEU A 11 27.06 21.45 -23.54
N VAL A 12 27.57 20.23 -23.41
CA VAL A 12 26.75 19.01 -23.53
C VAL A 12 25.95 18.89 -22.23
N ALA A 13 24.69 19.29 -22.26
CA ALA A 13 23.74 18.96 -21.21
C ALA A 13 23.57 17.43 -21.20
N GLY A 14 24.17 16.76 -20.21
CA GLY A 14 23.95 15.35 -19.96
C GLY A 14 22.48 15.13 -19.65
N VAL A 15 21.75 14.56 -20.61
CA VAL A 15 20.39 14.08 -20.39
C VAL A 15 20.51 12.88 -19.45
N GLY A 16 20.24 13.10 -18.17
CA GLY A 16 20.09 12.00 -17.21
C GLY A 16 18.99 11.08 -17.71
N GLN A 17 19.35 9.85 -18.06
CA GLN A 17 18.40 8.81 -18.40
C GLN A 17 17.54 8.50 -17.18
N THR A 18 16.36 9.10 -17.08
CA THR A 18 15.35 8.72 -16.08
C THR A 18 14.67 7.43 -16.55
N TRP A 19 15.32 6.29 -16.32
CA TRP A 19 14.70 4.97 -16.44
C TRP A 19 14.34 4.49 -15.03
N ALA A 20 13.35 5.13 -14.41
CA ALA A 20 12.71 4.53 -13.24
C ALA A 20 11.63 3.55 -13.74
N ALA A 21 12.06 2.43 -14.33
CA ALA A 21 11.14 1.39 -14.80
C ALA A 21 10.75 0.40 -13.68
N CYS A 22 11.49 0.40 -12.57
CA CYS A 22 11.34 -0.54 -11.45
C CYS A 22 12.22 -0.11 -10.28
N ARG A 23 11.86 -0.56 -9.07
CA ARG A 23 12.72 -0.48 -7.88
C ARG A 23 13.85 -1.49 -8.00
N ARG A 24 15.09 -1.07 -7.76
CA ARG A 24 16.26 -1.97 -7.82
C ARG A 24 16.34 -2.84 -6.57
N LEU A 25 16.61 -4.13 -6.78
CA LEU A 25 16.80 -5.13 -5.74
C LEU A 25 18.17 -5.79 -5.92
N ASP A 26 19.09 -5.57 -4.99
CA ASP A 26 20.40 -6.22 -4.98
C ASP A 26 20.31 -7.54 -4.20
N LEU A 27 20.47 -8.67 -4.89
CA LEU A 27 20.37 -10.00 -4.30
C LEU A 27 21.65 -10.39 -3.53
N ASP A 28 22.81 -9.87 -3.93
CA ASP A 28 24.10 -10.18 -3.30
C ASP A 28 24.25 -9.55 -1.91
N ALA A 29 23.46 -8.50 -1.64
CA ALA A 29 23.45 -7.85 -0.35
C ALA A 29 23.08 -8.81 0.79
N ARG A 30 22.31 -9.87 0.52
CA ARG A 30 21.85 -10.90 1.49
C ARG A 30 21.35 -10.29 2.82
N ARG A 31 20.69 -9.13 2.76
CA ARG A 31 20.10 -8.46 3.92
C ARG A 31 18.59 -8.65 3.92
N PRO A 32 17.96 -8.68 5.10
CA PRO A 32 16.51 -8.64 5.19
C PRO A 32 15.94 -7.44 4.44
N GLN A 33 14.92 -7.67 3.62
CA GLN A 33 14.23 -6.64 2.87
C GLN A 33 12.72 -6.71 3.14
N THR A 34 12.04 -5.59 2.95
CA THR A 34 10.58 -5.54 3.03
C THR A 34 9.98 -5.43 1.64
N LEU A 35 8.98 -6.25 1.37
CA LEU A 35 8.20 -6.23 0.15
C LEU A 35 6.72 -6.07 0.52
N SER A 36 6.02 -5.17 -0.13
CA SER A 36 4.59 -4.92 0.11
C SER A 36 3.78 -5.23 -1.14
N GLY A 37 2.59 -5.78 -0.95
CA GLY A 37 1.73 -6.18 -2.05
C GLY A 37 0.54 -7.04 -1.64
N MET A 38 -0.21 -7.50 -2.62
CA MET A 38 -1.33 -8.42 -2.41
C MET A 38 -0.84 -9.85 -2.24
N LEU A 39 -1.13 -10.46 -1.09
CA LEU A 39 -0.84 -11.87 -0.85
C LEU A 39 -1.86 -12.74 -1.57
N THR A 40 -1.43 -13.56 -2.53
CA THR A 40 -2.31 -14.48 -3.26
C THR A 40 -1.95 -15.92 -2.98
N PHE A 41 -2.94 -16.81 -3.02
CA PHE A 41 -2.76 -18.24 -2.85
C PHE A 41 -3.20 -18.96 -4.13
N LYS A 42 -2.36 -19.86 -4.64
CA LYS A 42 -2.67 -20.67 -5.83
C LYS A 42 -2.16 -22.09 -5.64
N VAL A 43 -2.89 -23.05 -6.20
CA VAL A 43 -2.45 -24.44 -6.30
C VAL A 43 -1.96 -24.67 -7.72
N PHE A 44 -0.68 -25.02 -7.85
CA PHE A 44 -0.05 -25.35 -9.11
C PHE A 44 0.02 -26.87 -9.32
N PRO A 45 0.05 -27.35 -10.58
CA PRO A 45 0.27 -28.75 -10.88
C PRO A 45 1.76 -29.10 -10.74
N GLY A 46 2.06 -30.05 -9.86
CA GLY A 46 3.37 -30.67 -9.70
C GLY A 46 3.52 -31.96 -10.50
N ALA A 47 4.40 -32.84 -10.04
CA ALA A 47 4.65 -34.14 -10.67
C ALA A 47 3.38 -35.01 -10.79
N PRO A 48 3.28 -35.91 -11.78
CA PRO A 48 4.32 -36.23 -12.76
C PRO A 48 4.31 -35.37 -14.04
N GLU A 49 3.15 -34.87 -14.49
CA GLU A 49 3.02 -34.25 -15.81
C GLU A 49 2.97 -32.71 -15.77
N PHE A 50 2.84 -32.10 -14.58
CA PHE A 50 2.87 -30.65 -14.37
C PHE A 50 1.84 -29.87 -15.21
N ARG A 51 0.69 -30.49 -15.49
CA ARG A 51 -0.33 -29.95 -16.39
C ARG A 51 -1.59 -29.50 -15.65
N ASP A 52 -2.19 -30.38 -14.87
CA ASP A 52 -3.44 -30.11 -14.15
C ASP A 52 -3.62 -31.09 -12.98
N VAL A 53 -3.82 -30.53 -11.78
CA VAL A 53 -4.10 -31.31 -10.55
C VAL A 53 -5.33 -32.20 -10.73
N ARG A 54 -6.32 -31.75 -11.50
CA ARG A 54 -7.55 -32.52 -11.79
C ARG A 54 -7.30 -33.72 -12.70
N SER A 55 -6.16 -33.77 -13.39
CA SER A 55 -5.72 -34.93 -14.17
C SER A 55 -4.82 -35.89 -13.40
N GLY A 56 -4.57 -35.65 -12.10
CA GLY A 56 -3.79 -36.54 -11.24
C GLY A 56 -2.40 -36.03 -10.86
N ASP A 57 -2.04 -34.80 -11.27
CA ASP A 57 -0.79 -34.16 -10.83
C ASP A 57 -0.86 -33.79 -9.34
N GLN A 58 0.28 -33.86 -8.65
CA GLN A 58 0.40 -33.49 -7.25
C GLN A 58 0.10 -32.00 -7.06
N PRO A 59 -0.78 -31.62 -6.11
CA PRO A 59 -1.04 -30.21 -5.84
C PRO A 59 0.16 -29.55 -5.15
N GLU A 60 0.65 -28.45 -5.72
CA GLU A 60 1.67 -27.59 -5.13
C GLU A 60 1.02 -26.29 -4.62
N PRO A 61 0.69 -26.18 -3.33
CA PRO A 61 0.13 -24.96 -2.74
C PRO A 61 1.21 -23.88 -2.60
N SER A 62 0.98 -22.71 -3.18
CA SER A 62 1.96 -21.62 -3.25
C SER A 62 1.36 -20.28 -2.88
N TYR A 63 2.17 -19.47 -2.20
CA TYR A 63 1.86 -18.07 -1.91
C TYR A 63 2.65 -17.16 -2.84
N ILE A 64 1.95 -16.32 -3.60
CA ILE A 64 2.57 -15.33 -4.48
C ILE A 64 2.26 -13.94 -3.95
N LEU A 65 3.28 -13.16 -3.65
CA LEU A 65 3.13 -11.72 -3.37
C LEU A 65 3.13 -10.97 -4.70
N VAL A 66 2.01 -10.32 -4.99
CA VAL A 66 1.90 -9.40 -6.12
C VAL A 66 2.28 -8.00 -5.63
N LEU A 67 3.48 -7.55 -6.00
CA LEU A 67 4.12 -6.32 -5.51
C LEU A 67 3.38 -5.06 -5.97
N ASP A 68 3.36 -4.05 -5.09
CA ASP A 68 2.85 -2.71 -5.42
C ASP A 68 3.72 -2.01 -6.47
N ASP A 69 5.04 -2.17 -6.35
CA ASP A 69 6.05 -1.63 -7.26
C ASP A 69 6.77 -2.77 -7.99
N ALA A 70 6.93 -2.62 -9.30
CA ALA A 70 7.76 -3.54 -10.06
C ALA A 70 9.22 -3.47 -9.59
N VAL A 71 9.89 -4.61 -9.49
CA VAL A 71 11.29 -4.73 -9.10
C VAL A 71 12.15 -5.21 -10.26
N CYS A 72 13.37 -4.70 -10.33
CA CYS A 72 14.43 -5.26 -11.16
C CYS A 72 15.52 -5.77 -10.24
N ALA A 73 15.81 -7.05 -10.33
CA ALA A 73 16.81 -7.69 -9.48
C ALA A 73 18.15 -7.79 -10.21
N THR A 74 19.22 -7.50 -9.49
CA THR A 74 20.60 -7.63 -9.97
C THR A 74 21.40 -8.49 -9.00
N GLY A 75 22.38 -9.24 -9.52
CA GLY A 75 23.21 -10.14 -8.72
C GLY A 75 22.54 -11.47 -8.39
N GLY A 76 23.03 -12.16 -7.35
CA GLY A 76 22.59 -13.48 -6.93
C GLY A 76 23.49 -14.61 -7.42
N ASP A 77 23.30 -15.81 -6.86
CA ASP A 77 24.24 -16.95 -6.98
C ASP A 77 24.44 -17.47 -8.41
N LEU A 78 23.63 -17.02 -9.38
CA LEU A 78 23.75 -17.36 -10.79
C LEU A 78 24.42 -16.28 -11.65
N GLY A 79 24.75 -15.10 -11.10
CA GLY A 79 25.32 -13.98 -11.86
C GLY A 79 24.44 -13.53 -13.04
N ARG A 80 23.13 -13.68 -12.92
CA ARG A 80 22.13 -13.26 -13.91
C ARG A 80 21.33 -12.10 -13.35
N ASP A 81 20.96 -11.15 -14.19
CA ASP A 81 20.09 -10.05 -13.80
C ASP A 81 18.67 -10.30 -14.31
N VAL A 82 17.68 -9.92 -13.52
CA VAL A 82 16.30 -9.74 -13.98
C VAL A 82 16.18 -8.29 -14.42
N SER A 83 16.60 -8.05 -15.67
CA SER A 83 16.56 -6.71 -16.28
C SER A 83 15.14 -6.25 -16.61
N ASP A 84 14.21 -7.20 -16.77
CA ASP A 84 12.80 -6.91 -17.01
C ASP A 84 12.04 -6.73 -15.69
N PRO A 85 11.26 -5.64 -15.52
CA PRO A 85 10.48 -5.42 -14.31
C PRO A 85 9.53 -6.59 -13.99
N THR A 86 9.62 -7.14 -12.79
CA THR A 86 8.68 -8.15 -12.28
C THR A 86 7.85 -7.62 -11.11
N THR A 87 6.61 -8.06 -11.01
CA THR A 87 5.69 -7.72 -9.92
C THR A 87 5.29 -8.93 -9.08
N SER A 88 5.95 -10.08 -9.27
CA SER A 88 5.57 -11.31 -8.58
C SER A 88 6.76 -11.97 -7.89
N VAL A 89 6.53 -12.39 -6.65
CA VAL A 89 7.51 -13.09 -5.81
C VAL A 89 6.83 -14.32 -5.21
N HIS A 90 7.45 -15.48 -5.37
CA HIS A 90 6.99 -16.72 -4.75
C HIS A 90 7.55 -16.80 -3.32
N LEU A 91 6.66 -16.85 -2.34
CA LEU A 91 7.03 -16.84 -0.93
C LEU A 91 7.25 -18.26 -0.41
N LEU A 92 8.41 -18.49 0.18
CA LEU A 92 8.77 -19.73 0.86
C LEU A 92 8.86 -19.42 2.37
N PRO A 93 8.15 -20.16 3.24
CA PRO A 93 8.36 -20.02 4.68
C PRO A 93 9.78 -20.50 5.01
N LEU A 94 10.58 -19.65 5.64
CA LEU A 94 11.97 -19.99 6.00
C LEU A 94 12.04 -21.18 6.95
N TYR A 95 13.02 -22.06 6.70
CA TYR A 95 13.32 -23.19 7.58
C TYR A 95 14.06 -22.78 8.86
N ASP A 96 14.71 -21.62 8.90
CA ASP A 96 15.55 -21.14 10.01
C ASP A 96 14.84 -20.11 10.93
N GLY A 97 13.53 -20.30 11.12
CA GLY A 97 12.69 -19.50 12.02
C GLY A 97 11.57 -20.31 12.66
N ASP A 98 10.38 -19.72 12.76
CA ASP A 98 9.14 -20.41 13.12
C ASP A 98 8.27 -20.59 11.86
N PRO A 99 8.54 -21.63 11.03
CA PRO A 99 7.83 -21.84 9.78
C PRO A 99 6.32 -22.09 10.00
N ALA A 100 5.93 -22.59 11.17
CA ALA A 100 4.52 -22.77 11.51
C ALA A 100 3.84 -21.41 11.67
N ARG A 101 4.44 -20.48 12.43
CA ARG A 101 3.91 -19.12 12.61
C ARG A 101 3.82 -18.36 11.29
N VAL A 102 4.85 -18.42 10.46
CA VAL A 102 4.83 -17.77 9.13
C VAL A 102 3.77 -18.41 8.23
N GLY A 103 3.69 -19.75 8.21
CA GLY A 103 2.68 -20.48 7.45
C GLY A 103 1.24 -20.14 7.89
N ASP A 104 1.00 -19.96 9.18
CA ASP A 104 -0.28 -19.56 9.73
C ASP A 104 -0.65 -18.13 9.35
N ALA A 105 0.29 -17.19 9.40
CA ALA A 105 0.09 -15.81 8.95
C ALA A 105 -0.23 -15.76 7.44
N LEU A 106 0.55 -16.45 6.61
CA LEU A 106 0.28 -16.55 5.16
C LEU A 106 -1.12 -17.12 4.87
N ARG A 107 -1.55 -18.13 5.65
CA ARG A 107 -2.88 -18.73 5.50
C ARG A 107 -4.00 -17.78 5.93
N ALA A 108 -3.81 -17.08 7.05
CA ALA A 108 -4.77 -16.14 7.59
C ALA A 108 -4.96 -14.93 6.67
N ASP A 109 -3.88 -14.48 6.05
CA ASP A 109 -3.84 -13.20 5.35
C ASP A 109 -3.91 -13.30 3.83
N LYS A 110 -4.17 -14.51 3.30
CA LYS A 110 -4.42 -14.71 1.88
C LYS A 110 -5.53 -13.77 1.37
N GLY A 111 -5.29 -13.15 0.23
CA GLY A 111 -6.18 -12.16 -0.39
C GLY A 111 -6.14 -10.79 0.25
N ARG A 112 -5.23 -10.53 1.18
CA ARG A 112 -5.03 -9.23 1.84
C ARG A 112 -3.73 -8.59 1.39
N HIS A 113 -3.65 -7.28 1.56
CA HIS A 113 -2.44 -6.53 1.35
C HIS A 113 -1.55 -6.66 2.59
N VAL A 114 -0.28 -7.03 2.38
CA VAL A 114 0.68 -7.36 3.43
C VAL A 114 2.04 -6.75 3.13
N THR A 115 2.80 -6.50 4.19
CA THR A 115 4.24 -6.32 4.14
C THR A 115 4.91 -7.59 4.64
N VAL A 116 5.77 -8.17 3.81
CA VAL A 116 6.60 -9.32 4.20
C VAL A 116 8.02 -8.87 4.48
N THR A 117 8.60 -9.39 5.55
CA THR A 117 10.05 -9.30 5.80
C THR A 117 10.70 -10.56 5.28
N THR A 118 11.68 -10.40 4.40
CA THR A 118 12.42 -11.51 3.78
C THR A 118 13.72 -11.77 4.53
N GLY A 119 14.24 -12.99 4.50
CA GLY A 119 15.62 -13.31 4.85
C GLY A 119 16.49 -13.22 3.61
N SER A 120 16.30 -14.16 2.68
CA SER A 120 16.93 -14.20 1.35
C SER A 120 15.90 -13.88 0.26
N ILE A 121 16.40 -13.33 -0.86
CA ILE A 121 15.65 -13.27 -2.11
C ILE A 121 16.57 -13.80 -3.19
N ASP A 122 16.09 -14.75 -3.98
CA ASP A 122 16.85 -15.38 -5.04
C ASP A 122 16.07 -15.37 -6.35
N LEU A 123 16.79 -15.61 -7.44
CA LEU A 123 16.16 -15.86 -8.72
C LEU A 123 15.47 -17.21 -8.72
N SER A 124 14.36 -17.30 -9.45
CA SER A 124 13.76 -18.57 -9.78
C SER A 124 14.65 -19.36 -10.74
N THR A 125 15.11 -20.53 -10.31
CA THR A 125 16.07 -21.37 -11.05
C THR A 125 15.49 -22.70 -11.49
N THR A 126 14.30 -23.08 -10.99
CA THR A 126 13.66 -24.36 -11.27
C THR A 126 12.22 -24.18 -11.75
N GLY A 127 11.67 -25.19 -12.42
CA GLY A 127 10.26 -25.22 -12.82
C GLY A 127 9.26 -25.32 -11.66
N HIS A 128 9.73 -25.49 -10.41
CA HIS A 128 8.90 -25.52 -9.20
C HIS A 128 8.74 -24.13 -8.55
N HIS A 129 9.37 -23.12 -9.11
CA HIS A 129 9.31 -21.75 -8.60
C HIS A 129 8.35 -20.94 -9.48
N HIS A 130 7.18 -20.64 -8.93
CA HIS A 130 6.03 -20.13 -9.68
C HIS A 130 6.01 -18.61 -9.90
N ALA A 131 7.15 -17.93 -9.69
CA ALA A 131 7.36 -16.52 -10.00
C ALA A 131 8.85 -16.27 -10.34
N PRO A 132 9.22 -15.15 -11.00
CA PRO A 132 10.61 -14.85 -11.36
C PRO A 132 11.57 -14.72 -10.17
N LEU A 133 11.05 -14.31 -9.00
CA LEU A 133 11.79 -14.22 -7.75
C LEU A 133 11.19 -15.19 -6.72
N ILE A 134 12.06 -15.74 -5.88
CA ILE A 134 11.67 -16.48 -4.67
C ILE A 134 12.16 -15.70 -3.45
N ALA A 135 11.34 -15.64 -2.40
CA ALA A 135 11.71 -14.98 -1.17
C ALA A 135 11.42 -15.86 0.03
N ASP A 136 12.44 -15.99 0.85
CA ASP A 136 12.42 -16.62 2.14
C ASP A 136 11.78 -15.68 3.16
N VAL A 137 10.64 -16.05 3.73
CA VAL A 137 9.84 -15.15 4.58
C VAL A 137 10.10 -15.39 6.06
N THR A 138 10.51 -14.33 6.77
CA THR A 138 10.71 -14.34 8.23
C THR A 138 9.52 -13.76 9.00
N ALA A 139 8.78 -12.83 8.38
CA ALA A 139 7.60 -12.24 8.98
C ALA A 139 6.60 -11.80 7.90
N VAL A 140 5.31 -11.88 8.25
CA VAL A 140 4.20 -11.34 7.47
C VAL A 140 3.45 -10.40 8.38
N GLU A 141 3.26 -9.17 7.94
CA GLU A 141 2.52 -8.14 8.63
C GLU A 141 1.38 -7.69 7.73
N LEU A 142 0.18 -7.60 8.30
CA LEU A 142 -0.97 -7.04 7.61
C LEU A 142 -0.83 -5.54 7.51
N ASP A 143 -0.98 -5.03 6.29
CA ASP A 143 -0.99 -3.59 6.07
C ASP A 143 -2.34 -3.04 6.52
N GLY A 144 -2.37 -2.49 7.72
CA GLY A 144 -3.55 -1.83 8.26
C GLY A 144 -4.60 -2.77 8.83
N GLU A 145 -4.20 -3.75 9.64
CA GLU A 145 -4.95 -4.05 10.87
C GLU A 145 -4.01 -3.92 12.06
N GLY A 146 -4.17 -2.84 12.82
CA GLY A 146 -3.57 -2.71 14.14
C GLY A 146 -3.85 -3.98 14.94
N MET A 147 -2.89 -4.40 15.76
CA MET A 147 -2.99 -5.59 16.62
C MET A 147 -4.44 -5.85 17.08
N PRO A 148 -4.96 -7.09 17.01
CA PRO A 148 -6.32 -7.38 17.43
C PRO A 148 -6.64 -6.75 18.80
N GLY A 149 -7.56 -5.78 18.82
CA GLY A 149 -7.94 -5.02 20.02
C GLY A 149 -7.35 -3.61 20.16
N MET A 150 -6.44 -3.16 19.27
CA MET A 150 -5.93 -1.78 19.24
C MET A 150 -6.40 -1.08 17.96
N GLU A 151 -7.29 -0.10 18.11
CA GLU A 151 -7.77 0.73 17.00
C GLU A 151 -6.59 1.40 16.27
N GLN A 152 -6.56 1.32 14.94
CA GLN A 152 -5.47 1.91 14.16
C GLN A 152 -5.35 3.41 14.42
N PRO A 153 -4.14 3.96 14.59
CA PRO A 153 -3.95 5.37 14.87
C PRO A 153 -4.63 6.33 13.88
N GLY A 154 -4.74 5.97 12.60
CA GLY A 154 -5.47 6.78 11.62
C GLY A 154 -7.00 6.76 11.81
N THR A 155 -7.56 5.65 12.30
CA THR A 155 -9.00 5.53 12.58
C THR A 155 -9.46 6.53 13.61
N THR A 156 -8.67 6.77 14.68
CA THR A 156 -9.02 7.77 15.71
C THR A 156 -9.00 9.19 15.15
N THR A 157 -8.05 9.53 14.27
CA THR A 157 -8.07 10.82 13.52
C THR A 157 -9.34 10.96 12.68
N VAL A 158 -9.73 9.93 11.93
CA VAL A 158 -10.94 9.97 11.09
C VAL A 158 -12.21 10.07 11.93
N ARG A 159 -12.31 9.33 13.03
CA ARG A 159 -13.43 9.44 13.98
C ARG A 159 -13.50 10.83 14.61
N GLY A 160 -12.39 11.39 15.05
CA GLY A 160 -12.32 12.73 15.62
C GLY A 160 -12.83 13.79 14.64
N PHE A 161 -12.37 13.73 13.39
CA PHE A 161 -12.84 14.59 12.31
C PHE A 161 -14.37 14.52 12.13
N TYR A 162 -14.93 13.32 11.91
CA TYR A 162 -16.36 13.15 11.71
C TYR A 162 -17.21 13.45 12.96
N THR A 163 -16.64 13.29 14.16
CA THR A 163 -17.29 13.71 15.41
C THR A 163 -17.45 15.22 15.46
N ALA A 164 -16.41 15.97 15.11
CA ALA A 164 -16.48 17.42 15.03
C ALA A 164 -17.48 17.90 13.95
N LEU A 165 -17.51 17.24 12.79
CA LEU A 165 -18.54 17.51 11.76
C LEU A 165 -19.96 17.21 12.26
N SER A 166 -20.15 16.14 13.04
CA SER A 166 -21.44 15.78 13.65
C SER A 166 -21.94 16.87 14.61
N ALA A 167 -21.03 17.58 15.27
CA ALA A 167 -21.33 18.74 16.10
C ALA A 167 -21.53 20.05 15.30
N GLY A 168 -21.35 20.02 13.98
CA GLY A 168 -21.35 21.22 13.14
C GLY A 168 -20.15 22.14 13.38
N ASP A 169 -19.10 21.65 14.04
CA ASP A 169 -17.91 22.43 14.40
C ASP A 169 -16.78 22.21 13.39
N GLY A 170 -16.77 23.05 12.35
CA GLY A 170 -15.72 23.06 11.35
C GLY A 170 -14.36 23.53 11.87
N ALA A 171 -14.30 24.33 12.94
CA ALA A 171 -13.03 24.78 13.50
C ALA A 171 -12.31 23.61 14.19
N GLU A 172 -13.03 22.81 14.96
CA GLU A 172 -12.49 21.60 15.57
C GLU A 172 -12.18 20.54 14.49
N ALA A 173 -13.07 20.34 13.51
CA ALA A 173 -12.84 19.40 12.41
C ALA A 173 -11.56 19.73 11.61
N ALA A 174 -11.30 21.02 11.35
CA ALA A 174 -10.12 21.43 10.61
C ALA A 174 -8.80 21.02 11.27
N ARG A 175 -8.76 20.80 12.60
CA ARG A 175 -7.54 20.39 13.32
C ARG A 175 -7.02 19.02 12.90
N PHE A 176 -7.91 18.15 12.42
CA PHE A 176 -7.58 16.81 11.92
C PHE A 176 -7.10 16.80 10.46
N VAL A 177 -7.24 17.90 9.73
CA VAL A 177 -6.89 18.01 8.30
C VAL A 177 -5.49 18.59 8.15
N LEU A 178 -4.73 18.28 7.10
CA LEU A 178 -3.45 18.95 6.82
C LEU A 178 -3.60 20.49 6.77
N PRO A 179 -2.69 21.28 7.38
CA PRO A 179 -2.78 22.74 7.43
C PRO A 179 -3.05 23.41 6.08
N ASP A 180 -2.36 22.97 5.03
CA ASP A 180 -2.46 23.55 3.68
C ASP A 180 -3.86 23.42 3.08
N LEU A 181 -4.63 22.40 3.50
CA LEU A 181 -5.99 22.16 3.01
C LEU A 181 -7.06 22.96 3.79
N ARG A 182 -6.68 23.57 4.93
CA ARG A 182 -7.61 24.33 5.79
C ARG A 182 -7.85 25.75 5.28
N VAL A 183 -7.01 26.23 4.35
CA VAL A 183 -6.96 27.64 3.95
C VAL A 183 -8.17 28.02 3.08
N ARG A 184 -8.55 27.18 2.12
CA ARG A 184 -9.67 27.42 1.18
C ARG A 184 -10.32 26.12 0.75
N GLY A 185 -11.56 26.22 0.30
CA GLY A 185 -12.32 25.08 -0.23
C GLY A 185 -13.11 24.32 0.85
N PRO A 186 -13.61 23.11 0.53
CA PRO A 186 -14.59 22.41 1.35
C PRO A 186 -14.04 21.91 2.69
N LEU A 187 -12.72 21.81 2.84
CA LEU A 187 -12.05 21.42 4.10
C LEU A 187 -11.60 22.61 4.95
N SER A 188 -11.96 23.84 4.56
CA SER A 188 -11.75 25.01 5.42
C SER A 188 -12.72 25.01 6.60
N ALA A 189 -12.28 25.52 7.75
CA ALA A 189 -13.09 25.58 8.96
C ALA A 189 -14.45 26.27 8.72
N ALA A 190 -14.45 27.41 8.02
CA ALA A 190 -15.65 28.15 7.70
C ALA A 190 -16.60 27.36 6.79
N ALA A 191 -16.10 26.72 5.73
CA ALA A 191 -16.94 25.94 4.82
C ALA A 191 -17.59 24.75 5.53
N MET A 192 -16.81 24.04 6.37
CA MET A 192 -17.33 22.92 7.14
C MET A 192 -18.37 23.39 8.17
N SER A 193 -18.11 24.44 8.95
CA SER A 193 -19.10 24.95 9.90
C SER A 193 -20.39 25.38 9.20
N VAL A 194 -20.30 26.11 8.08
CA VAL A 194 -21.49 26.56 7.34
C VAL A 194 -22.33 25.39 6.85
N TYR A 195 -21.70 24.37 6.27
CA TYR A 195 -22.43 23.23 5.72
C TYR A 195 -23.01 22.33 6.80
N TYR A 196 -22.17 21.87 7.74
CA TYR A 196 -22.56 20.82 8.69
C TYR A 196 -23.44 21.33 9.84
N SER A 197 -23.35 22.61 10.22
CA SER A 197 -24.28 23.20 11.21
C SER A 197 -25.67 23.49 10.64
N ALA A 198 -25.81 23.58 9.31
CA ALA A 198 -27.07 23.87 8.64
C ALA A 198 -27.93 22.61 8.34
N LEU A 199 -27.44 21.43 8.72
CA LEU A 199 -28.13 20.17 8.51
C LEU A 199 -29.41 20.09 9.36
N VAL A 200 -30.49 19.56 8.76
CA VAL A 200 -31.77 19.31 9.44
C VAL A 200 -31.61 18.17 10.44
N LYS A 201 -30.94 17.09 10.04
CA LYS A 201 -30.43 16.06 10.95
C LYS A 201 -28.91 16.09 10.88
N PRO A 202 -28.21 16.28 12.01
CA PRO A 202 -26.76 16.31 12.04
C PRO A 202 -26.14 15.07 11.38
N LEU A 203 -24.89 15.21 10.95
CA LEU A 203 -24.13 14.07 10.48
C LEU A 203 -23.99 13.05 11.61
N SER A 204 -24.15 11.78 11.26
CA SER A 204 -23.90 10.65 12.14
C SER A 204 -22.95 9.69 11.44
N LEU A 205 -21.76 9.51 12.03
CA LEU A 205 -20.80 8.50 11.60
C LEU A 205 -21.30 7.11 11.99
N ARG A 206 -21.38 6.19 11.03
CA ARG A 206 -21.83 4.81 11.24
C ARG A 206 -20.64 3.88 11.44
N ASP A 207 -19.65 3.96 10.56
CA ASP A 207 -18.47 3.10 10.62
C ASP A 207 -17.23 3.78 10.03
N VAL A 208 -16.06 3.37 10.51
CA VAL A 208 -14.75 3.68 9.92
C VAL A 208 -13.99 2.38 9.78
N ARG A 209 -13.84 1.93 8.53
CA ARG A 209 -13.16 0.69 8.20
C ARG A 209 -11.79 0.98 7.59
N PRO A 210 -10.69 0.50 8.19
CA PRO A 210 -9.38 0.56 7.55
C PRO A 210 -9.39 -0.18 6.21
N LEU A 211 -8.76 0.42 5.20
CA LEU A 211 -8.55 -0.20 3.88
C LEU A 211 -7.06 -0.54 3.68
N THR A 212 -6.19 0.37 4.12
CA THR A 212 -4.72 0.22 4.18
C THR A 212 -4.23 0.89 5.46
N ALA A 213 -2.91 0.95 5.68
CA ALA A 213 -2.31 1.66 6.82
C ALA A 213 -2.64 3.16 6.87
N ASP A 214 -2.90 3.80 5.73
CA ASP A 214 -3.13 5.24 5.60
C ASP A 214 -4.47 5.61 4.96
N THR A 215 -5.25 4.64 4.48
CA THR A 215 -6.58 4.87 3.89
C THR A 215 -7.70 4.17 4.64
N PHE A 216 -8.82 4.88 4.78
CA PHE A 216 -9.98 4.47 5.57
C PHE A 216 -11.26 4.73 4.79
N GLU A 217 -12.20 3.81 4.86
CA GLU A 217 -13.57 4.04 4.41
C GLU A 217 -14.43 4.53 5.57
N ALA A 218 -15.00 5.73 5.44
CA ALA A 218 -15.97 6.25 6.38
C ALA A 218 -17.38 6.12 5.82
N THR A 219 -18.32 5.60 6.61
CA THR A 219 -19.75 5.55 6.27
C THR A 219 -20.54 6.42 7.25
N TYR A 220 -21.44 7.24 6.73
CA TYR A 220 -22.16 8.23 7.53
C TYR A 220 -23.55 8.50 6.96
N GLY A 221 -24.40 9.18 7.72
CA GLY A 221 -25.68 9.67 7.22
C GLY A 221 -26.04 11.04 7.80
N PHE A 222 -26.83 11.81 7.06
CA PHE A 222 -27.37 13.09 7.51
C PHE A 222 -28.67 13.44 6.77
N THR A 223 -29.32 14.54 7.15
CA THR A 223 -30.41 15.13 6.37
C THR A 223 -30.17 16.61 6.18
N SER A 224 -30.09 17.05 4.93
CA SER A 224 -30.04 18.47 4.56
C SER A 224 -31.45 18.95 4.17
N ARG A 225 -31.57 20.22 3.76
CA ARG A 225 -32.80 20.75 3.17
C ARG A 225 -33.14 20.12 1.81
N SER A 226 -32.17 19.55 1.10
CA SER A 226 -32.37 18.90 -0.20
C SER A 226 -32.70 17.41 -0.09
N GLY A 227 -32.53 16.78 1.07
CA GLY A 227 -32.89 15.39 1.30
C GLY A 227 -32.00 14.67 2.31
N ALA A 228 -32.27 13.39 2.50
CA ALA A 228 -31.42 12.49 3.28
C ALA A 228 -30.22 12.03 2.44
N CYS A 229 -29.08 11.84 3.10
CA CYS A 229 -27.86 11.28 2.52
C CYS A 229 -27.41 10.06 3.33
N ASP A 230 -27.09 8.99 2.62
CA ASP A 230 -26.30 7.85 3.11
C ASP A 230 -24.93 7.90 2.41
N GLY A 231 -23.97 8.50 3.10
CA GLY A 231 -22.68 8.87 2.56
C GLY A 231 -21.59 7.83 2.78
N ARG A 232 -20.67 7.75 1.83
CA ARG A 232 -19.42 6.97 1.89
C ARG A 232 -18.26 7.82 1.39
N SER A 233 -17.11 7.75 2.04
CA SER A 233 -15.90 8.41 1.58
C SER A 233 -14.66 7.54 1.81
N VAL A 234 -13.65 7.73 0.96
CA VAL A 234 -12.29 7.26 1.24
C VAL A 234 -11.50 8.43 1.79
N VAL A 235 -10.94 8.26 2.99
CA VAL A 235 -10.12 9.22 3.69
C VAL A 235 -8.68 8.73 3.67
N THR A 236 -7.77 9.55 3.13
CA THR A 236 -6.33 9.31 3.19
C THR A 236 -5.73 10.17 4.30
N THR A 237 -4.87 9.57 5.10
CA THR A 237 -4.13 10.23 6.16
C THR A 237 -2.64 10.29 5.84
N VAL A 238 -1.92 11.15 6.52
CA VAL A 238 -0.46 11.21 6.45
C VAL A 238 0.10 11.60 7.82
N ARG A 239 1.27 11.06 8.16
CA ARG A 239 2.00 11.46 9.37
C ARG A 239 2.76 12.77 9.13
N ARG A 240 2.67 13.70 10.09
CA ARG A 240 3.42 14.97 10.15
C ARG A 240 3.90 15.17 11.59
N GLY A 241 5.17 14.88 11.83
CA GLY A 241 5.69 14.77 13.20
C GLY A 241 4.92 13.68 13.97
N ASP A 242 4.43 14.05 15.15
CA ASP A 242 3.68 13.13 16.03
C ASP A 242 2.19 13.02 15.67
N LEU A 243 1.72 13.79 14.68
CA LEU A 243 0.31 13.85 14.30
C LEU A 243 0.02 13.01 13.05
N ILE A 244 -1.16 12.39 13.03
CA ILE A 244 -1.77 11.81 11.83
C ILE A 244 -2.88 12.74 11.38
N LEU A 245 -2.77 13.23 10.14
CA LEU A 245 -3.64 14.26 9.59
C LEU A 245 -4.26 13.79 8.28
N ILE A 246 -5.49 14.19 8.02
CA ILE A 246 -6.21 13.92 6.78
C ILE A 246 -5.59 14.74 5.65
N SER A 247 -5.10 14.04 4.63
CA SER A 247 -4.47 14.63 3.44
C SER A 247 -5.40 14.65 2.22
N ARG A 248 -6.44 13.80 2.23
CA ARG A 248 -7.42 13.73 1.15
C ARG A 248 -8.72 13.10 1.65
N ILE A 249 -9.84 13.62 1.15
CA ILE A 249 -11.15 12.96 1.27
C ILE A 249 -11.73 12.88 -0.14
N ARG A 250 -12.15 11.67 -0.54
CA ARG A 250 -12.86 11.43 -1.79
C ARG A 250 -14.23 10.85 -1.49
N SER A 251 -15.28 11.56 -1.84
CA SER A 251 -16.64 11.03 -1.74
C SER A 251 -16.83 9.86 -2.72
N LEU A 252 -17.46 8.79 -2.25
CA LEU A 252 -17.88 7.64 -3.05
C LEU A 252 -19.39 7.68 -3.36
N SER A 253 -20.12 8.56 -2.71
CA SER A 253 -21.57 8.74 -2.83
C SER A 253 -21.90 10.15 -3.29
N GLY A 254 -22.92 10.31 -4.14
CA GLY A 254 -23.36 11.60 -4.70
C GLY A 254 -24.15 12.48 -3.72
N CYS A 255 -23.60 12.67 -2.52
CA CYS A 255 -23.94 13.76 -1.62
C CYS A 255 -22.80 14.79 -1.70
#